data_AF-A0AAW8CV69-F1
#
_entry.id   AF-A0AAW8CV69-F1
#
_cell.length_a   1.000
_cell.length_b   1.000
_cell.length_c   1.000
_cell.angle_alpha   90.00
_cell.angle_beta   90.00
_cell.angle_gamma   90.00
#
_symmetry.space_group_name_H-M   'P 1'
#
loop_
_entity.id
_entity.type
_entity.pdbx_description
1 polymer ?
#
loop_
_entity_poly.entity_id
_entity_poly.type
_entity_poly.pdbx_seq_one_letter_code
_entity_poly.pdbx_strand_id
1 'polypeptide(L)' 'MANLTLKQQDLLSQNIDQAHSTIMFLLDHFEENDHEFKFTGEITHNQLWLVQTLLENAQKAMRGGE' A
#
# COMPACT_ATOMS: atom_id res chain seq x y z
N MET A 1 -23.66 0.50 -7.16
CA MET A 1 -22.32 1.08 -6.91
C MET A 1 -22.54 2.34 -6.09
N ALA A 2 -21.93 2.47 -4.92
CA ALA A 2 -22.00 3.71 -4.15
C ALA A 2 -21.25 4.81 -4.93
N ASN A 3 -21.85 5.98 -5.12
CA ASN A 3 -21.15 7.12 -5.70
C ASN A 3 -20.19 7.69 -4.65
N LEU A 4 -18.89 7.42 -4.81
CA LEU A 4 -17.85 8.03 -4.00
C LEU A 4 -17.79 9.53 -4.27
N THR A 5 -17.58 10.32 -3.22
CA THR A 5 -17.24 11.74 -3.36
C THR A 5 -15.87 11.89 -4.04
N LEU A 6 -15.62 13.02 -4.70
CA LEU A 6 -14.30 13.32 -5.30
C LEU A 6 -13.16 13.14 -4.29
N LYS A 7 -13.34 13.64 -3.07
CA LYS A 7 -12.37 13.48 -1.97
C LYS A 7 -12.08 12.01 -1.64
N GLN A 8 -13.10 11.15 -1.63
CA GLN A 8 -12.92 9.70 -1.40
C GLN A 8 -12.21 9.02 -2.56
N GLN A 9 -12.45 9.45 -3.80
CA GLN A 9 -11.74 8.94 -4.97
C GLN A 9 -10.26 9.34 -4.95
N ASP A 10 -9.95 10.59 -4.58
CA ASP A 10 -8.56 11.06 -4.44
C ASP A 10 -7.81 10.28 -3.36
N LEU A 11 -8.43 10.10 -2.19
CA LEU A 11 -7.89 9.30 -1.09
C LEU A 11 -7.67 7.84 -1.51
N LEU A 12 -8.61 7.27 -2.26
CA LEU A 12 -8.50 5.91 -2.76
C LEU A 12 -7.31 5.77 -3.71
N SER A 13 -7.19 6.66 -4.70
CA SER A 13 -6.06 6.67 -5.65
C SER A 13 -4.75 6.79 -4.91
N GLN A 14 -4.60 7.79 -4.04
CA GLN A 14 -3.35 8.03 -3.30
C GLN A 14 -2.92 6.83 -2.47
N ASN A 15 -3.85 6.19 -1.74
CA ASN A 15 -3.53 5.01 -0.94
C ASN A 15 -3.11 3.82 -1.81
N ILE A 16 -3.82 3.58 -2.92
CA ILE A 16 -3.49 2.49 -3.85
C ILE A 16 -2.14 2.73 -4.52
N ASP A 17 -1.90 3.95 -5.02
CA ASP A 17 -0.66 4.33 -5.72
C ASP A 17 0.57 4.21 -4.78
N GLN A 18 0.43 4.63 -3.53
CA GLN A 18 1.48 4.47 -2.52
C GLN A 18 1.72 3.01 -2.14
N ALA A 19 0.66 2.21 -1.99
CA ALA A 19 0.78 0.79 -1.68
C ALA A 19 1.49 0.05 -2.83
N HIS A 20 1.10 0.34 -4.07
CA HIS A 20 1.73 -0.21 -5.27
C HIS A 20 3.22 0.16 -5.34
N SER A 21 3.56 1.43 -5.14
CA SER A 21 4.96 1.89 -5.16
C SER A 21 5.82 1.20 -4.09
N THR A 22 5.25 1.02 -2.89
CA THR A 22 5.93 0.33 -1.78
C THR A 22 6.18 -1.14 -2.09
N ILE A 23 5.20 -1.82 -2.69
CA ILE A 23 5.35 -3.22 -3.12
C ILE A 23 6.41 -3.33 -4.21
N MET A 24 6.40 -2.45 -5.21
CA MET A 24 7.39 -2.47 -6.30
C MET A 24 8.81 -2.30 -5.76
N PHE A 25 9.03 -1.36 -4.84
CA PHE A 25 10.32 -1.21 -4.17
C PHE A 25 10.79 -2.49 -3.46
N LEU A 26 9.89 -3.19 -2.76
CA LEU A 26 10.22 -4.45 -2.08
C LEU A 26 10.55 -5.56 -3.09
N LEU A 27 9.84 -5.63 -4.21
CA LEU A 27 10.07 -6.61 -5.27
C LEU A 27 11.38 -6.32 -6.01
N ASP A 28 11.64 -5.06 -6.38
CA ASP A 28 12.90 -4.65 -7.02
C ASP A 28 14.09 -5.03 -6.14
N HIS A 29 14.01 -4.74 -4.84
CA HIS A 29 15.06 -5.14 -3.90
C HIS A 29 15.21 -6.66 -3.83
N PHE A 30 14.12 -7.41 -3.78
CA PHE A 30 14.16 -8.87 -3.75
C PHE A 30 14.84 -9.44 -5.00
N GLU A 31 14.52 -8.90 -6.19
CA GLU A 31 15.15 -9.28 -7.46
C GLU A 31 16.64 -8.92 -7.50
N GLU A 32 17.02 -7.72 -7.04
CA GLU A 32 18.41 -7.27 -6.98
C GLU A 32 19.27 -8.07 -5.98
N ASN A 33 18.65 -8.77 -5.04
CA ASN A 33 19.32 -9.47 -3.95
C ASN A 33 19.19 -10.99 -4.03
N ASP A 34 19.18 -11.54 -5.25
CA ASP A 34 19.14 -12.99 -5.52
C ASP A 34 17.88 -13.67 -4.96
N HIS A 35 16.74 -12.97 -4.96
CA HIS A 35 15.48 -13.47 -4.40
C HIS A 35 15.59 -13.71 -2.88
N GLU A 36 16.34 -12.86 -2.19
CA GLU A 36 16.41 -12.81 -0.74
C GLU A 36 16.06 -11.40 -0.23
N PHE A 37 15.22 -11.33 0.80
CA PHE A 37 15.00 -10.08 1.50
C PHE A 37 16.21 -9.78 2.41
N LYS A 38 17.19 -9.04 1.89
CA LYS A 38 18.41 -8.67 2.63
C LYS A 38 18.24 -7.45 3.53
N PHE A 39 17.07 -6.81 3.51
CA PHE A 39 16.67 -5.85 4.53
C PHE A 39 16.62 -6.49 5.92
N THR A 40 16.79 -5.67 6.96
CA THR A 40 16.46 -6.14 8.31
C THR A 40 15.00 -6.54 8.36
N GLY A 41 14.66 -7.58 9.15
CA GLY A 41 13.28 -8.04 9.29
C GLY A 41 12.32 -6.91 9.71
N GLU A 42 12.82 -5.94 10.47
CA GLU A 42 12.08 -4.73 10.87
C GLU A 42 11.73 -3.83 9.67
N ILE A 43 12.65 -3.59 8.74
CA ILE A 43 12.37 -2.76 7.56
C ILE A 43 11.32 -3.44 6.69
N THR A 44 11.49 -4.71 6.34
CA THR A 44 10.50 -5.48 5.56
C THR A 44 9.14 -5.47 6.25
N HIS A 45 9.12 -5.69 7.57
CA HIS A 45 7.89 -5.64 8.37
C HIS A 45 7.21 -4.27 8.28
N ASN A 46 7.96 -3.17 8.47
CA ASN A 46 7.42 -1.82 8.42
C ASN A 46 6.84 -1.48 7.04
N GLN A 47 7.49 -1.91 5.95
CA GLN A 47 6.98 -1.69 4.60
C GLN A 47 5.69 -2.49 4.34
N LEU A 48 5.64 -3.75 4.77
CA LEU A 48 4.42 -4.57 4.66
C LEU A 48 3.27 -4.02 5.51
N TRP A 49 3.58 -3.55 6.72
CA TRP A 49 2.61 -2.87 7.59
C TRP A 49 2.05 -1.61 6.93
N LEU A 50 2.91 -0.80 6.31
CA LEU A 50 2.50 0.41 5.57
C LEU A 50 1.54 0.05 4.45
N VAL A 51 1.87 -0.96 3.62
CA VAL A 51 0.99 -1.46 2.56
C VAL A 51 -0.37 -1.87 3.12
N GLN A 52 -0.40 -2.66 4.20
CA GLN A 52 -1.65 -3.05 4.85
C GLN A 52 -2.48 -1.84 5.28
N THR A 53 -1.85 -0.87 5.94
CA THR A 53 -2.51 0.35 6.43
C THR A 53 -3.14 1.14 5.28
N LEU A 54 -2.42 1.31 4.16
CA LEU A 54 -2.90 2.02 2.98
C LEU A 54 -4.10 1.30 2.35
N LEU A 55 -4.03 -0.04 2.25
CA LEU A 55 -5.15 -0.84 1.73
C LEU A 55 -6.38 -0.79 2.65
N GLU A 56 -6.20 -0.79 3.97
CA GLU A 56 -7.30 -0.61 4.92
C GLU A 56 -7.94 0.78 4.79
N ASN A 57 -7.15 1.83 4.60
CA ASN A 57 -7.64 3.19 4.37
C ASN A 57 -8.43 3.29 3.06
N ALA A 58 -7.93 2.67 1.99
CA ALA A 58 -8.63 2.55 0.71
C ALA A 58 -10.00 1.84 0.90
N GLN A 59 -10.04 0.73 1.64
CA GLN A 59 -11.28 0.02 1.93
C GLN A 59 -12.27 0.86 2.74
N LYS A 60 -11.81 1.59 3.75
CA LYS A 60 -12.64 2.52 4.53
C LYS A 60 -13.23 3.62 3.65
N ALA A 61 -12.43 4.20 2.75
CA ALA A 61 -12.88 5.20 1.80
C ALA A 61 -13.97 4.66 0.85
N MET A 62 -13.84 3.41 0.38
CA MET A 62 -14.85 2.75 -0.47
C MET A 62 -16.16 2.47 0.25
N ARG A 63 -16.14 2.22 1.57
CA ARG A 63 -17.34 1.92 2.38
C ARG A 63 -18.13 3.16 2.80
N GLY A 64 -17.64 4.36 2.49
CA GLY A 64 -18.33 5.62 2.78
C GLY A 64 -17.85 6.35 4.03
N GLY A 65 -16.94 5.77 4.83
CA GLY A 65 -16.53 6.31 6.13
C GLY A 65 -17.68 6.26 7.15
N GLU A 66 -17.38 5.88 8.39
CA GLU A 66 -18.30 6.12 9.52
C GLU A 66 -18.44 7.63 9.77
#